data_AF-A0A969YTK8-F1
#
_entry.id   AF-A0A969YTK8-F1
#
_cell.length_a   1.000
_cell.length_b   1.000
_cell.length_c   1.000
_cell.angle_alpha   90.00
_cell.angle_beta   90.00
_cell.angle_gamma   90.00
#
_symmetry.space_group_name_H-M   'P 1'
#
loop_
_entity.id
_entity.type
_entity.pdbx_description
1 polymer ?
#
loop_
_entity_poly.entity_id
_entity_poly.type
_entity_poly.pdbx_seq_one_letter_code
_entity_poly.pdbx_strand_id
1 'polypeptide(L)'
;MVDGNYSQFLTKNQTALIDCTEESQCAVALFNLGFLRAYPQSPYYNPSKGLVFFESLISRYPQHPLAYQAKVWADLLKRSIASETTKHRLKGQLKSRETTIRELQRRVEQSKQVDAEMDRIEEDLQKQMDKSRQAEERQRQGEKSRQIEHLQRQIDKSRQIDVEMERKERELLQ
;
A
#
# COMPACT_ATOMS: atom_id res chain seq x y z
N MET A 1 45.11 -9.54 21.53
CA MET A 1 44.18 -10.64 21.88
C MET A 1 44.55 -11.82 21.00
N VAL A 2 45.32 -12.78 21.51
CA VAL A 2 45.93 -13.83 20.67
C VAL A 2 45.07 -15.11 20.62
N ASP A 3 44.21 -15.36 21.62
CA ASP A 3 43.55 -16.67 21.79
C ASP A 3 42.01 -16.64 21.85
N GLY A 4 41.36 -15.52 21.50
CA GLY A 4 39.89 -15.41 21.54
C GLY A 4 39.23 -15.52 22.93
N ASN A 5 40.01 -15.55 24.01
CA ASN A 5 39.50 -15.60 25.38
C ASN A 5 38.98 -14.23 25.85
N TYR A 6 37.80 -13.84 25.35
CA TYR A 6 37.15 -12.57 25.67
C TYR A 6 36.75 -12.46 27.13
N SER A 7 36.33 -13.54 27.77
CA SER A 7 35.85 -13.52 29.16
C SER A 7 36.99 -13.22 30.13
N GLN A 8 38.13 -13.90 29.99
CA GLN A 8 39.30 -13.63 30.83
C GLN A 8 39.83 -12.21 30.61
N PHE A 9 39.86 -11.73 29.36
CA PHE A 9 40.27 -10.37 29.06
C PHE A 9 39.31 -9.32 29.66
N LEU A 10 38.00 -9.57 29.60
CA LEU A 10 36.99 -8.72 30.22
C LEU A 10 37.22 -8.63 31.73
N THR A 11 37.28 -9.78 32.42
CA THR A 11 37.47 -9.82 33.88
C THR A 11 38.75 -9.12 34.30
N LYS A 12 39.88 -9.42 33.63
CA LYS A 12 41.17 -8.79 33.94
C LYS A 12 41.11 -7.26 33.83
N ASN A 13 40.51 -6.73 32.77
CA ASN A 13 40.43 -5.28 32.58
C ASN A 13 39.37 -4.62 33.48
N GLN A 14 38.32 -5.33 33.87
CA GLN A 14 37.36 -4.83 34.86
C GLN A 14 38.01 -4.70 36.24
N THR A 15 38.72 -5.74 36.69
CA THR A 15 39.48 -5.71 37.95
C THR A 15 40.54 -4.62 37.90
N ALA A 16 41.32 -4.55 36.82
CA ALA A 16 42.34 -3.50 36.65
C ALA A 16 41.72 -2.08 36.69
N LEU A 17 40.52 -1.88 36.17
CA LEU A 17 39.86 -0.57 36.24
C LEU A 17 39.35 -0.23 37.66
N ILE A 18 38.97 -1.24 38.45
CA ILE A 18 38.50 -1.04 39.83
C ILE A 18 39.68 -0.74 40.76
N ASP A 19 40.78 -1.48 40.59
CA ASP A 19 41.92 -1.46 41.51
C ASP A 19 43.01 -0.45 41.10
N CYS A 20 42.89 0.20 39.94
CA CYS A 20 43.95 1.06 39.45
C CYS A 20 44.13 2.29 40.34
N THR A 21 45.37 2.52 40.74
CA THR A 21 45.83 3.74 41.43
C THR A 21 46.70 4.61 40.51
N GLU A 22 47.28 4.01 39.48
CA GLU A 22 48.12 4.68 38.48
C GLU A 22 47.32 5.04 37.22
N GLU A 23 47.49 6.27 36.73
CA GLU A 23 46.80 6.79 35.54
C GLU A 23 46.99 5.89 34.31
N SER A 24 48.21 5.38 34.11
CA SER A 24 48.54 4.50 32.98
C SER A 24 47.73 3.20 33.01
N GLN A 25 47.58 2.57 34.18
CA GLN A 25 46.83 1.33 34.34
C GLN A 25 45.34 1.55 34.13
N CYS A 26 44.78 2.62 34.72
CA CYS A 26 43.39 3.00 34.51
C CYS A 26 43.09 3.29 33.03
N ALA A 27 43.98 4.02 32.36
CA ALA A 27 43.82 4.41 30.96
C ALA A 27 43.84 3.19 30.03
N VAL A 28 44.77 2.24 30.26
CA VAL A 28 44.83 0.97 29.52
C VAL A 28 43.57 0.14 29.73
N ALA A 29 43.09 0.02 30.98
CA ALA A 29 41.89 -0.74 31.29
C ALA A 29 40.64 -0.15 30.60
N LEU A 30 40.47 1.17 30.64
CA LEU A 30 39.39 1.86 29.90
C LEU A 30 39.49 1.61 28.39
N PHE A 31 40.68 1.75 27.81
CA PHE A 31 40.87 1.54 26.38
C PHE A 31 40.51 0.11 25.96
N ASN A 32 40.99 -0.88 26.71
CA ASN A 32 40.74 -2.29 26.44
C ASN A 32 39.26 -2.66 26.55
N LEU A 33 38.56 -2.14 27.56
CA LEU A 33 37.12 -2.33 27.71
C LEU A 33 36.34 -1.63 26.59
N GLY A 34 36.76 -0.43 26.19
CA GLY A 34 36.23 0.28 25.02
C GLY A 34 36.37 -0.56 23.75
N PHE A 35 37.57 -1.04 23.47
CA PHE A 35 37.88 -1.87 22.30
C PHE A 35 37.06 -3.16 22.29
N LEU A 36 37.01 -3.87 23.42
CA LEU A 36 36.25 -5.11 23.55
C LEU A 36 34.77 -4.92 23.18
N ARG A 37 34.17 -3.81 23.63
CA ARG A 37 32.77 -3.47 23.37
C ARG A 37 32.56 -2.89 21.97
N ALA A 38 33.59 -2.32 21.36
CA ALA A 38 33.57 -1.79 20.01
C ALA A 38 33.83 -2.84 18.92
N TYR A 39 34.40 -3.99 19.27
CA TYR A 39 34.79 -5.01 18.31
C TYR A 39 33.62 -5.95 17.95
N PRO A 40 33.14 -5.98 16.68
CA PRO A 40 31.94 -6.75 16.30
C PRO A 40 32.02 -8.25 16.53
N GLN A 41 33.22 -8.85 16.52
CA GLN A 41 33.38 -10.28 16.78
C GLN A 41 33.47 -10.61 18.28
N SER A 42 33.45 -9.60 19.16
CA SER A 42 33.38 -9.86 20.58
C SER A 42 31.98 -10.32 20.97
N PRO A 43 31.84 -11.37 21.81
CA PRO A 43 30.54 -11.74 22.40
C PRO A 43 29.98 -10.63 23.30
N TYR A 44 30.81 -9.66 23.68
CA TYR A 44 30.44 -8.52 24.49
C TYR A 44 30.15 -7.26 23.66
N TYR A 45 30.12 -7.38 22.33
CA TYR A 45 29.92 -6.26 21.42
C TYR A 45 28.71 -5.42 21.81
N ASN A 46 28.98 -4.15 22.10
CA ASN A 46 28.01 -3.13 22.41
C ASN A 46 28.67 -1.77 22.15
N PRO A 47 28.54 -1.24 20.92
CA PRO A 47 29.30 -0.06 20.51
C PRO A 47 28.97 1.17 21.37
N SER A 48 27.73 1.29 21.87
CA SER A 48 27.33 2.36 22.78
C SER A 48 28.05 2.28 24.12
N LYS A 49 28.20 1.09 24.71
CA LYS A 49 29.01 0.91 25.92
C LYS A 49 30.51 1.12 25.66
N GLY A 50 31.00 0.71 24.49
CA GLY A 50 32.38 0.97 24.08
C GLY A 50 32.68 2.46 24.01
N LEU A 51 31.76 3.24 23.45
CA LEU A 51 31.87 4.69 23.37
C LEU A 51 32.00 5.34 24.75
N VAL A 52 31.22 4.90 25.75
CA VAL A 52 31.30 5.43 27.13
C VAL A 52 32.70 5.24 27.72
N PHE A 53 33.34 4.10 27.48
CA PHE A 53 34.71 3.86 27.97
C PHE A 53 35.72 4.77 27.27
N PHE A 54 35.61 4.96 25.96
CA PHE A 54 36.49 5.87 25.22
C PHE A 54 36.27 7.33 25.64
N GLU A 55 35.04 7.78 25.83
CA GLU A 55 34.74 9.13 26.33
C GLU A 55 35.25 9.33 27.76
N SER A 56 35.15 8.30 28.61
CA SER A 56 35.72 8.33 29.96
C SER A 56 37.25 8.45 29.93
N LEU A 57 37.92 7.73 29.02
CA LEU A 57 39.36 7.81 28.84
C LEU A 57 39.80 9.19 28.35
N ILE A 58 39.10 9.77 27.38
CA ILE A 58 39.38 11.10 26.84
C ILE A 58 39.20 12.18 27.91
N SER A 59 38.15 12.06 28.72
CA SER A 59 37.81 13.04 29.75
C SER A 59 38.73 12.97 30.97
N ARG A 60 39.02 11.75 31.46
CA ARG A 60 39.81 11.56 32.70
C ARG A 60 41.31 11.64 32.47
N TYR A 61 41.80 11.22 31.30
CA TYR A 61 43.24 11.15 31.00
C TYR A 61 43.57 11.83 29.66
N PRO A 62 43.25 13.12 29.47
CA PRO A 62 43.33 13.79 28.17
C PRO A 62 44.75 13.87 27.57
N GLN A 63 45.79 13.82 28.41
CA GLN A 63 47.20 13.84 28.00
C GLN A 63 47.80 12.45 27.77
N HIS A 64 47.08 11.38 28.13
CA HIS A 64 47.59 10.02 27.97
C HIS A 64 47.62 9.63 26.47
N PRO A 65 48.66 8.92 25.98
CA PRO A 65 48.75 8.54 24.56
C PRO A 65 47.51 7.81 24.03
N LEU A 66 46.87 6.97 24.85
CA LEU A 66 45.64 6.26 24.48
C LEU A 66 44.42 7.17 24.31
N ALA A 67 44.40 8.37 24.88
CA ALA A 67 43.30 9.31 24.71
C ALA A 67 43.17 9.78 23.25
N TYR A 68 44.30 9.93 22.55
CA TYR A 68 44.29 10.25 21.12
C TYR A 68 43.66 9.12 20.29
N GLN A 69 44.04 7.87 20.57
CA GLN A 69 43.45 6.71 19.91
C GLN A 69 41.96 6.57 20.26
N ALA A 70 41.60 6.83 21.52
CA ALA A 70 40.22 6.80 21.99
C ALA A 70 39.33 7.83 21.26
N LYS A 71 39.85 9.03 20.94
CA LYS A 71 39.11 10.03 20.14
C LYS A 71 38.72 9.47 18.78
N VAL A 72 39.67 8.83 18.08
CA VAL A 72 39.42 8.21 16.77
C VAL A 72 38.36 7.12 16.87
N TRP A 73 38.48 6.24 17.87
CA TRP A 73 37.47 5.20 18.11
C TRP A 73 36.09 5.77 18.47
N ALA A 74 36.04 6.81 19.31
CA ALA A 74 34.79 7.46 19.68
C ALA A 74 34.08 8.07 18.47
N ASP A 75 34.82 8.75 17.59
CA ASP A 75 34.27 9.34 16.36
C ASP A 75 33.75 8.27 15.40
N LEU A 76 34.49 7.17 15.23
CA LEU A 76 34.06 6.04 14.41
C LEU A 76 32.79 5.39 14.95
N LEU A 77 32.73 5.17 16.27
CA LEU A 77 31.57 4.56 16.92
C LEU A 77 30.34 5.46 16.84
N LYS A 78 30.48 6.77 17.04
CA LYS A 78 29.37 7.73 16.89
C LYS A 78 28.75 7.64 15.49
N ARG A 79 29.59 7.61 14.45
CA ARG A 79 29.14 7.46 13.06
C ARG A 79 28.48 6.10 12.81
N SER A 80 29.08 5.02 13.31
CA SER A 80 28.54 3.66 13.18
C SER A 80 27.17 3.51 13.84
N ILE A 81 27.01 3.99 15.08
CA ILE A 81 25.74 3.95 15.82
C ILE A 81 24.66 4.78 15.10
N ALA A 82 25.00 5.99 14.65
CA ALA A 82 24.08 6.85 13.91
C ALA A 82 23.65 6.21 12.57
N SER A 83 24.58 5.52 11.90
CA SER A 83 24.30 4.79 10.67
C SER A 83 23.35 3.60 10.92
N GLU A 84 23.61 2.78 11.93
CA GLU A 84 22.78 1.59 12.19
C GLU A 84 21.36 1.97 12.65
N THR A 85 21.24 3.01 13.49
CA THR A 85 19.93 3.56 13.87
C THR A 85 19.14 4.08 12.67
N THR A 86 19.80 4.80 11.76
CA THR A 86 19.18 5.28 10.52
C THR A 86 18.73 4.12 9.64
N LYS A 87 19.57 3.10 9.46
CA LYS A 87 19.27 1.89 8.70
C LYS A 87 18.05 1.15 9.26
N HIS A 88 17.98 0.97 10.58
CA HIS A 88 16.81 0.36 11.21
C HIS A 88 15.53 1.16 10.99
N ARG A 89 15.60 2.49 11.13
CA ARG A 89 14.46 3.39 10.88
C ARG A 89 13.99 3.28 9.42
N LEU A 90 14.91 3.33 8.46
CA LEU A 90 14.58 3.22 7.04
C LEU A 90 13.97 1.86 6.71
N LYS A 91 14.48 0.77 7.28
CA LYS A 91 13.89 -0.57 7.12
C LYS A 91 12.45 -0.64 7.63
N GLY A 92 12.16 0.00 8.77
CA GLY A 92 10.80 0.11 9.29
C GLY A 92 9.86 0.89 8.36
N GLN A 93 10.34 2.04 7.85
CA GLN A 93 9.58 2.85 6.88
C GLN A 93 9.32 2.10 5.57
N LEU A 94 10.31 1.34 5.07
CA LEU A 94 10.17 0.53 3.86
C LEU A 94 9.06 -0.51 4.03
N LYS A 95 9.07 -1.27 5.13
CA LYS A 95 8.04 -2.28 5.43
C LYS A 95 6.65 -1.68 5.52
N SER A 96 6.51 -0.51 6.15
CA SER A 96 5.23 0.21 6.22
C SER A 96 4.75 0.66 4.83
N ARG A 97 5.64 1.22 4.01
CA ARG A 97 5.30 1.59 2.63
C ARG A 97 4.89 0.40 1.78
N GLU A 98 5.58 -0.74 1.91
CA GLU A 98 5.21 -1.98 1.23
C GLU A 98 3.82 -2.48 1.61
N THR A 99 3.39 -2.31 2.87
CA THR A 99 2.02 -2.64 3.28
C THR A 99 0.99 -1.69 2.67
N THR A 100 1.28 -0.39 2.66
CA THR A 100 0.41 0.61 2.04
C THR A 100 0.28 0.42 0.54
N ILE A 101 1.38 0.12 -0.16
CA ILE A 101 1.36 -0.16 -1.60
C ILE A 101 0.46 -1.36 -1.89
N ARG A 102 0.58 -2.45 -1.13
CA ARG A 102 -0.28 -3.63 -1.29
C ARG A 102 -1.76 -3.31 -1.09
N GLU A 103 -2.08 -2.51 -0.09
CA GLU A 103 -3.46 -2.09 0.18
C GLU A 103 -4.01 -1.21 -0.96
N LEU A 104 -3.22 -0.25 -1.44
CA LEU A 104 -3.60 0.59 -2.57
C LEU A 104 -3.78 -0.22 -3.86
N GLN A 105 -2.90 -1.17 -4.14
CA GLN A 105 -3.05 -2.09 -5.28
C GLN A 105 -4.36 -2.86 -5.21
N ARG A 106 -4.73 -3.37 -4.02
CA ARG A 106 -6.01 -4.04 -3.81
C ARG A 106 -7.19 -3.11 -4.07
N ARG A 107 -7.13 -1.86 -3.59
CA ARG A 107 -8.19 -0.87 -3.82
C ARG A 107 -8.34 -0.50 -5.30
N VAL A 108 -7.23 -0.35 -6.01
CA VAL A 108 -7.24 -0.08 -7.46
C VAL A 108 -7.88 -1.25 -8.20
N GLU A 109 -7.55 -2.49 -7.85
CA GLU A 109 -8.15 -3.66 -8.49
C GLU A 109 -9.65 -3.77 -8.22
N GLN A 110 -10.08 -3.50 -6.98
CA GLN A 110 -11.50 -3.43 -6.63
C GLN A 110 -12.24 -2.35 -7.41
N SER A 111 -11.63 -1.16 -7.59
CA SER A 111 -12.23 -0.09 -8.38
C SER A 111 -12.46 -0.53 -9.82
N LYS A 112 -11.47 -1.18 -10.46
CA LYS A 112 -11.61 -1.68 -11.83
C LYS A 112 -12.74 -2.70 -11.99
N GLN A 113 -12.94 -3.55 -10.98
CA GLN A 113 -14.04 -4.51 -10.99
C GLN A 113 -15.41 -3.81 -10.91
N VAL A 114 -15.51 -2.78 -10.08
CA VAL A 114 -16.72 -1.95 -9.97
C VAL A 114 -17.00 -1.22 -11.28
N ASP A 115 -15.99 -0.61 -11.89
CA ASP A 115 -16.13 0.08 -13.17
C ASP A 115 -16.63 -0.88 -14.26
N ALA A 116 -16.05 -2.09 -14.35
CA ALA A 116 -16.48 -3.11 -15.29
C ALA A 116 -17.90 -3.65 -15.02
N GLU A 117 -18.33 -3.70 -13.76
CA GLU A 117 -19.70 -4.07 -13.41
C GLU A 117 -20.68 -2.95 -13.78
N MET A 118 -20.29 -1.69 -13.56
CA MET A 118 -21.08 -0.52 -13.92
C MET A 118 -21.31 -0.44 -15.44
N ASP A 119 -20.28 -0.67 -16.25
CA ASP A 119 -20.40 -0.72 -17.72
C ASP A 119 -21.41 -1.80 -18.16
N ARG A 120 -21.38 -2.98 -17.53
CA ARG A 120 -22.33 -4.08 -17.84
C ARG A 120 -23.76 -3.72 -17.48
N ILE A 121 -23.96 -3.10 -16.30
CA ILE A 121 -25.28 -2.65 -15.86
C ILE A 121 -25.82 -1.59 -16.81
N GLU A 122 -24.98 -0.66 -17.27
CA GLU A 122 -25.36 0.36 -18.24
C GLU A 122 -25.79 -0.25 -19.58
N GLU A 123 -25.02 -1.20 -20.11
CA GLU A 123 -25.39 -1.92 -21.33
C GLU A 123 -26.73 -2.66 -21.21
N ASP A 124 -26.94 -3.35 -20.09
CA ASP A 124 -28.16 -4.13 -19.86
C ASP A 124 -29.38 -3.22 -19.69
N LEU A 125 -29.23 -2.09 -19.02
CA LEU A 125 -30.27 -1.08 -18.91
C LEU A 125 -30.63 -0.50 -20.28
N GLN A 126 -29.63 -0.19 -21.11
CA GLN A 126 -29.85 0.30 -22.48
C GLN A 126 -30.63 -0.74 -23.31
N LYS A 127 -30.24 -2.02 -23.24
CA LYS A 127 -30.96 -3.11 -23.92
C LYS A 127 -32.41 -3.25 -23.43
N GLN A 128 -32.66 -3.06 -22.13
CA GLN A 128 -34.02 -3.09 -21.59
C GLN A 128 -34.86 -1.92 -22.11
N MET A 129 -34.28 -0.71 -22.16
CA MET A 129 -34.96 0.46 -22.71
C MET A 129 -35.32 0.27 -24.19
N ASP A 130 -34.39 -0.22 -25.01
CA ASP A 130 -34.65 -0.48 -26.43
C ASP A 130 -35.76 -1.53 -26.63
N LYS A 131 -35.76 -2.59 -25.82
CA LYS A 131 -36.84 -3.61 -25.85
C LYS A 131 -38.19 -3.02 -25.47
N SER A 132 -38.25 -2.19 -24.42
CA SER A 132 -39.50 -1.54 -23.98
C SER A 132 -40.03 -0.63 -25.10
N ARG A 133 -39.15 0.17 -25.71
CA ARG A 133 -39.51 1.05 -26.83
C ARG A 133 -40.06 0.27 -28.03
N GLN A 134 -39.39 -0.83 -28.41
CA GLN A 134 -39.88 -1.68 -29.50
C GLN A 134 -41.23 -2.34 -29.16
N ALA A 135 -41.44 -2.75 -27.91
CA ALA A 135 -42.71 -3.32 -27.48
C ALA A 135 -43.85 -2.29 -27.56
N GLU A 136 -43.61 -1.05 -27.11
CA GLU A 136 -44.56 0.06 -27.22
C GLU A 136 -44.89 0.39 -28.68
N GLU A 137 -43.89 0.43 -29.56
CA GLU A 137 -44.10 0.66 -31.00
C GLU A 137 -44.93 -0.45 -31.65
N ARG A 138 -44.65 -1.73 -31.33
CA ARG A 138 -45.45 -2.86 -31.80
C ARG A 138 -46.88 -2.81 -31.30
N GLN A 139 -47.09 -2.44 -30.04
CA GLN A 139 -48.42 -2.31 -29.47
C GLN A 139 -49.21 -1.20 -30.18
N ARG A 140 -48.60 -0.03 -30.38
CA ARG A 140 -49.20 1.09 -31.12
C ARG A 140 -49.54 0.72 -32.57
N GLN A 141 -48.66 -0.01 -33.26
CA GLN A 141 -48.95 -0.50 -34.61
C GLN A 141 -50.11 -1.49 -34.61
N GLY A 142 -50.15 -2.41 -33.65
CA GLY A 142 -51.26 -3.36 -33.50
C GLY A 142 -52.61 -2.67 -33.26
N GLU A 143 -52.64 -1.63 -32.42
CA GLU A 143 -53.84 -0.81 -32.19
C GLU A 143 -54.29 -0.09 -33.46
N LYS A 144 -53.36 0.55 -34.19
CA LYS A 144 -53.66 1.19 -35.48
C LYS A 144 -54.22 0.20 -36.51
N SER A 145 -53.63 -0.99 -36.64
CA SER A 145 -54.12 -2.01 -37.58
C SER A 145 -55.54 -2.46 -37.24
N ARG A 146 -55.85 -2.68 -35.96
CA ARG A 146 -57.23 -3.01 -35.53
C ARG A 146 -58.22 -1.90 -35.86
N GLN A 147 -57.79 -0.65 -35.70
CA GLN A 147 -58.62 0.51 -36.00
C GLN A 147 -58.87 0.67 -37.50
N ILE A 148 -57.83 0.44 -38.33
CA ILE A 148 -57.95 0.38 -39.79
C ILE A 148 -58.91 -0.73 -40.21
N GLU A 149 -58.77 -1.96 -39.69
CA GLU A 149 -59.70 -3.05 -39.98
C GLU A 149 -61.14 -2.75 -39.57
N HIS A 150 -61.33 -2.01 -38.48
CA HIS A 150 -62.66 -1.58 -38.06
C HIS A 150 -63.27 -0.57 -39.04
N LEU A 151 -62.52 0.46 -39.44
CA LEU A 151 -62.93 1.46 -40.41
C LEU A 151 -63.20 0.84 -41.78
N GLN A 152 -62.35 -0.11 -42.21
CA GLN A 152 -62.53 -0.83 -43.47
C GLN A 152 -63.88 -1.56 -43.51
N ARG A 153 -64.22 -2.27 -42.43
CA ARG A 153 -65.52 -2.94 -42.30
C ARG A 153 -66.70 -1.97 -42.32
N GLN A 154 -66.55 -0.77 -41.78
CA GLN A 154 -67.60 0.26 -41.86
C GLN A 154 -67.77 0.79 -43.28
N ILE A 155 -66.66 1.04 -44.00
CA ILE A 155 -66.67 1.48 -45.40
C ILE A 155 -67.34 0.42 -46.27
N ASP A 156 -66.99 -0.86 -46.11
CA ASP A 156 -67.58 -1.95 -46.90
C ASP A 156 -69.09 -2.07 -46.67
N LYS A 157 -69.55 -1.91 -45.42
CA LYS A 157 -70.99 -1.83 -45.11
C LYS A 157 -71.67 -0.64 -45.78
N SER A 158 -71.06 0.55 -45.72
CA SER A 158 -71.61 1.75 -46.35
C SER A 158 -71.76 1.57 -47.86
N ARG A 159 -70.71 1.04 -48.53
CA ARG A 159 -70.75 0.72 -49.96
C ARG A 159 -71.86 -0.25 -50.32
N GLN A 160 -72.10 -1.25 -49.48
CA GLN A 160 -73.16 -2.23 -49.72
C GLN A 160 -74.56 -1.60 -49.62
N ILE A 161 -74.75 -0.67 -48.68
CA ILE A 161 -75.98 0.12 -48.56
C ILE A 161 -76.18 1.00 -49.80
N ASP A 162 -75.14 1.68 -50.27
CA ASP A 162 -75.22 2.52 -51.47
C ASP A 162 -75.63 1.71 -52.71
N VAL A 163 -75.06 0.50 -52.88
CA VAL A 163 -75.45 -0.43 -53.94
C VAL A 163 -76.91 -0.87 -53.81
N GLU A 164 -77.40 -1.14 -52.59
CA GLU A 164 -78.81 -1.47 -52.37
C GLU A 164 -79.75 -0.28 -52.64
N MET A 165 -79.33 0.94 -52.31
CA MET A 165 -80.09 2.16 -52.62
C MET A 165 -80.20 2.36 -54.13
N GLU A 166 -79.08 2.29 -54.87
CA GLU A 166 -79.12 2.39 -56.34
C GLU A 166 -80.02 1.33 -56.96
N ARG A 167 -79.99 0.10 -56.42
CA ARG A 167 -80.85 -0.99 -56.90
C ARG A 167 -82.32 -0.66 -56.67
N LYS A 168 -82.70 -0.19 -55.46
CA LYS A 168 -84.07 0.20 -55.14
C LYS A 168 -84.53 1.42 -55.95
N GLU A 169 -83.67 2.40 -56.21
CA GLU A 169 -83.99 3.53 -57.09
C GLU A 169 -84.29 3.07 -58.52
N ARG A 170 -83.50 2.14 -59.07
CA ARG A 170 -83.76 1.58 -60.40
C ARG A 170 -85.06 0.77 -60.44
N GLU A 171 -85.41 0.08 -59.35
CA GLU A 171 -86.68 -0.68 -59.22
C GLU A 171 -87.90 0.24 -59.06
N LEU A 172 -87.74 1.46 -58.52
CA LEU A 172 -88.81 2.46 -58.36
C LEU A 172 -89.06 3.32 -59.61
N LEU A 173 -88.14 3.31 -60.59
CA LEU A 173 -88.22 4.07 -61.84
C LEU A 173 -88.70 3.22 -63.05
N GLN A 174 -89.18 1.99 -62.80
CA GLN A 174 -89.84 1.10 -63.78
C GLN A 174 -91.34 0.99 -63.47
#